data_AF-A0A323U394-F1
#
_entry.id   AF-A0A323U394-F1
#
_cell.length_a   1.000
_cell.length_b   1.000
_cell.length_c   1.000
_cell.angle_alpha   90.00
_cell.angle_beta   90.00
_cell.angle_gamma   90.00
#
_symmetry.space_group_name_H-M   'P 1'
#
loop_
_entity.id
_entity.type
_entity.pdbx_description
1 polymer ?
#
loop_
_entity_poly.entity_id
_entity_poly.type
_entity_poly.pdbx_seq_one_letter_code
_entity_poly.pdbx_strand_id
1 'polypeptide(L)'
;MRPMQALLALGILLTLGACGGGGGGGFSGTVTAPAGATVQGTVVLACFYLAATDSCDQDKSKTTSINTSGRSGNFSIEGLAAGDYVIVAQNEAQGLIGIYLDSQGNPAIVKPPRSGINIQLVQP
;
A
#
# COMPACT_ATOMS: atom_id res chain seq x y z
N MET A 1 19.61 -11.53 -69.95
CA MET A 1 20.92 -10.96 -69.53
C MET A 1 20.67 -10.16 -68.26
N ARG A 2 21.41 -10.51 -67.19
CA ARG A 2 21.29 -10.05 -65.78
C ARG A 2 21.84 -8.59 -65.63
N PRO A 3 21.89 -7.91 -64.45
CA PRO A 3 21.62 -8.40 -63.07
C PRO A 3 21.04 -7.38 -62.05
N MET A 4 20.84 -7.86 -60.81
CA MET A 4 21.26 -7.32 -59.48
C MET A 4 21.26 -5.80 -59.27
N GLN A 5 20.95 -5.22 -58.11
CA GLN A 5 20.71 -5.62 -56.72
C GLN A 5 20.45 -4.28 -55.98
N ALA A 6 20.23 -4.38 -54.67
CA ALA A 6 20.55 -3.34 -53.68
C ALA A 6 19.41 -2.32 -53.48
N LEU A 7 19.04 -1.92 -52.27
CA LEU A 7 19.41 -2.20 -50.88
C LEU A 7 18.50 -1.25 -50.08
N LEU A 8 18.43 -1.41 -48.75
CA LEU A 8 18.03 -0.37 -47.77
C LEU A 8 16.53 -0.05 -47.71
N ALA A 9 15.89 0.15 -46.56
CA ALA A 9 16.28 0.11 -45.15
C ALA A 9 15.01 0.30 -44.31
N LEU A 10 15.13 0.03 -43.00
CA LEU A 10 14.54 0.74 -41.85
C LEU A 10 13.21 1.52 -42.05
N GLY A 11 12.21 1.39 -41.20
CA GLY A 11 12.30 0.96 -39.81
C GLY A 11 11.02 1.13 -39.01
N ILE A 12 11.13 0.55 -37.83
CA ILE A 12 10.30 0.57 -36.62
C ILE A 12 9.88 2.02 -36.27
N LEU A 13 8.71 2.24 -35.64
CA LEU A 13 8.59 2.95 -34.34
C LEU A 13 7.12 3.18 -33.87
N LEU A 14 6.82 2.53 -32.74
CA LEU A 14 6.22 3.06 -31.49
C LEU A 14 4.80 3.66 -31.54
N THR A 15 3.77 2.96 -31.06
CA THR A 15 3.32 2.82 -29.65
C THR A 15 3.18 4.14 -28.87
N LEU A 16 1.93 4.59 -28.69
CA LEU A 16 1.55 5.38 -27.51
C LEU A 16 0.35 4.70 -26.82
N GLY A 17 0.65 3.67 -26.02
CA GLY A 17 -0.19 3.30 -24.90
C GLY A 17 -0.02 4.34 -23.81
N ALA A 18 -0.75 5.45 -23.90
CA ALA A 18 -0.79 6.47 -22.87
C ALA A 18 -1.71 6.01 -21.73
N CYS A 19 -1.22 5.12 -20.86
CA CYS A 19 -1.76 4.99 -19.51
C CYS A 19 -0.90 5.85 -18.57
N GLY A 20 -0.86 7.16 -18.86
CA GLY A 20 -0.25 8.18 -18.00
C GLY A 20 -1.20 8.53 -16.87
N GLY A 21 -1.54 7.55 -16.03
CA GLY A 21 -2.23 7.78 -14.77
C GLY A 21 -1.23 8.30 -13.75
N GLY A 22 -1.07 9.62 -13.67
CA GLY A 22 -0.44 10.28 -12.52
C GLY A 22 -1.34 10.16 -11.29
N GLY A 23 -1.64 8.94 -10.87
CA GLY A 23 -2.38 8.62 -9.65
C GLY A 23 -1.38 8.12 -8.64
N GLY A 24 -1.24 8.82 -7.51
CA GLY A 24 -0.44 8.35 -6.38
C GLY A 24 -0.78 6.90 -6.05
N GLY A 25 0.26 6.08 -5.81
CA GLY A 25 0.09 4.67 -5.50
C GLY A 25 -0.75 4.43 -4.24
N GLY A 26 -1.10 3.19 -3.97
CA GLY A 26 -1.92 2.84 -2.82
C GLY A 26 -1.37 1.66 -2.02
N PHE A 27 -1.97 1.47 -0.85
CA PHE A 27 -1.78 0.30 -0.02
C PHE A 27 -3.05 -0.54 0.03
N SER A 28 -2.90 -1.84 -0.12
CA SER A 28 -4.00 -2.79 0.06
C SER A 28 -3.55 -4.03 0.79
N GLY A 29 -4.48 -4.62 1.53
CA GLY A 29 -4.15 -5.72 2.41
C GLY A 29 -5.32 -6.24 3.23
N THR A 30 -4.96 -6.98 4.27
CA THR A 30 -5.89 -7.61 5.21
C THR A 30 -5.48 -7.29 6.64
N VAL A 31 -6.45 -6.93 7.47
CA VAL A 31 -6.30 -6.89 8.93
C VAL A 31 -6.94 -8.14 9.50
N THR A 32 -6.32 -8.73 10.51
CA THR A 32 -6.85 -9.90 11.24
C THR A 32 -6.90 -9.60 12.73
N ALA A 33 -8.05 -9.85 13.35
CA ALA A 33 -8.28 -9.73 14.78
C ALA A 33 -7.90 -11.04 15.52
N PRO A 34 -7.59 -10.97 16.83
CA PRO A 34 -7.41 -12.16 17.66
C PRO A 34 -8.73 -12.94 17.79
N ALA A 35 -8.65 -14.17 18.30
CA ALA A 35 -9.84 -14.99 18.52
C ALA A 35 -10.82 -14.28 19.49
N GLY A 36 -12.11 -14.30 19.15
CA GLY A 36 -13.16 -13.62 19.93
C GLY A 36 -13.32 -12.12 19.66
N ALA A 37 -12.47 -11.51 18.82
CA ALA A 37 -12.57 -10.11 18.42
C ALA A 37 -13.03 -9.94 16.95
N THR A 38 -13.28 -8.70 16.54
CA THR A 38 -13.67 -8.37 15.17
C THR A 38 -12.81 -7.25 14.59
N VAL A 39 -12.72 -7.19 13.26
CA VAL A 39 -12.09 -6.06 12.55
C VAL A 39 -13.06 -4.91 12.29
N GLN A 40 -14.36 -5.09 12.52
CA GLN A 40 -15.34 -4.01 12.32
C GLN A 40 -15.00 -2.81 13.21
N GLY A 41 -14.97 -1.62 12.60
CA GLY A 41 -14.60 -0.38 13.27
C GLY A 41 -13.08 -0.14 13.34
N THR A 42 -12.25 -1.03 12.76
CA THR A 42 -10.80 -0.80 12.72
C THR A 42 -10.48 0.32 11.74
N VAL A 43 -9.70 1.30 12.19
CA VAL A 43 -9.10 2.34 11.35
C VAL A 43 -7.69 1.90 10.97
N VAL A 44 -7.39 1.90 9.67
CA VAL A 44 -6.04 1.67 9.13
C VAL A 44 -5.46 3.01 8.72
N LEU A 45 -4.32 3.38 9.29
CA LEU A 45 -3.55 4.58 9.03
C LEU A 45 -2.29 4.24 8.23
N ALA A 46 -2.14 4.90 7.08
CA ALA A 46 -0.86 5.04 6.39
C ALA A 46 -0.19 6.33 6.87
N CYS A 47 0.72 6.21 7.82
CA CYS A 47 1.51 7.30 8.38
C CYS A 47 2.69 7.61 7.45
N PHE A 48 2.72 8.79 6.82
CA PHE A 48 3.87 9.26 6.05
C PHE A 48 5.01 9.57 7.03
N TYR A 49 6.04 8.72 7.05
CA TYR A 49 7.05 8.71 8.08
C TYR A 49 8.17 9.72 7.81
N LEU A 50 8.43 10.57 8.79
CA LEU A 50 9.51 11.56 8.79
C LEU A 50 10.65 11.09 9.70
N ALA A 51 11.66 10.44 9.13
CA ALA A 51 12.79 9.90 9.88
C ALA A 51 13.56 10.94 10.72
N ALA A 52 13.58 12.21 10.28
CA ALA A 52 14.27 13.29 11.00
C ALA A 52 13.63 13.62 12.36
N THR A 53 12.34 13.36 12.52
CA THR A 53 11.55 13.72 13.70
C THR A 53 10.84 12.53 14.33
N ASP A 54 11.05 11.32 13.80
CA ASP A 54 10.38 10.09 14.19
C ASP A 54 8.86 10.26 14.33
N SER A 55 8.23 10.89 13.32
CA SER A 55 6.83 11.29 13.38
C SER A 55 6.09 11.10 12.05
N CYS A 56 4.76 11.23 12.09
CA CYS A 56 3.92 11.22 10.90
C CYS A 56 3.69 12.63 10.37
N ASP A 57 3.92 12.85 9.09
CA ASP A 57 3.40 14.02 8.37
C ASP A 57 1.87 13.85 8.20
N GLN A 58 1.08 14.58 8.98
CA GLN A 58 -0.39 14.45 8.98
C GLN A 58 -1.02 14.83 7.64
N ASP A 59 -0.44 15.80 6.93
CA ASP A 59 -0.98 16.30 5.66
C ASP A 59 -0.80 15.28 4.53
N LYS A 60 0.21 14.41 4.63
CA LYS A 60 0.48 13.34 3.66
C LYS A 60 -0.01 11.96 4.09
N SER A 61 -0.42 11.82 5.34
CA SER A 61 -0.97 10.58 5.90
C SER A 61 -2.43 10.41 5.49
N LYS A 62 -2.89 9.16 5.39
CA LYS A 62 -4.28 8.86 5.07
C LYS A 62 -4.80 7.69 5.89
N THR A 63 -6.10 7.68 6.11
CA THR A 63 -6.80 6.60 6.82
C THR A 63 -7.87 5.95 5.94
N THR A 64 -8.26 4.73 6.32
CA THR A 64 -9.45 4.04 5.83
C THR A 64 -10.06 3.22 6.97
N SER A 65 -11.35 2.92 6.90
CA SER A 65 -12.06 2.18 7.95
C SER A 65 -12.56 0.84 7.43
N ILE A 66 -12.40 -0.22 8.23
CA ILE A 66 -12.94 -1.53 7.96
C ILE A 66 -14.33 -1.63 8.62
N ASN A 67 -15.37 -1.70 7.79
CA ASN A 67 -16.75 -1.76 8.27
C ASN A 67 -17.34 -3.19 8.27
N THR A 68 -16.60 -4.14 7.71
CA THR A 68 -17.01 -5.54 7.64
C THR A 68 -16.81 -6.22 8.99
N SER A 69 -17.83 -6.95 9.45
CA SER A 69 -17.77 -7.81 10.62
C SER A 69 -16.97 -9.08 10.38
N GLY A 70 -16.51 -9.71 11.45
CA GLY A 70 -15.75 -10.95 11.42
C GLY A 70 -14.30 -10.75 11.86
N ARG A 71 -13.52 -11.82 11.78
CA ARG A 71 -12.14 -11.85 12.31
C ARG A 71 -11.12 -11.28 11.32
N SER A 72 -11.45 -11.16 10.05
CA SER A 72 -10.57 -10.57 9.03
C SER A 72 -11.34 -9.62 8.14
N GLY A 73 -10.64 -8.63 7.59
CA GLY A 73 -11.22 -7.65 6.69
C GLY A 73 -10.16 -7.00 5.82
N ASN A 74 -10.54 -6.72 4.59
CA ASN A 74 -9.67 -6.06 3.62
C ASN A 74 -9.67 -4.55 3.84
N PHE A 75 -8.55 -3.91 3.49
CA PHE A 75 -8.45 -2.46 3.42
C PHE A 75 -7.81 -2.03 2.09
N SER A 76 -8.14 -0.81 1.66
CA SER A 76 -7.48 -0.11 0.56
C SER A 76 -7.32 1.37 0.92
N ILE A 77 -6.14 1.92 0.67
CA ILE A 77 -5.81 3.35 0.80
C ILE A 77 -5.20 3.77 -0.53
N GLU A 78 -5.76 4.80 -1.16
CA GLU A 78 -5.37 5.23 -2.51
C GLU A 78 -4.88 6.69 -2.54
N GLY A 79 -4.17 7.04 -3.62
CA GLY A 79 -3.70 8.40 -3.86
C GLY A 79 -2.68 8.86 -2.81
N LEU A 80 -1.79 7.96 -2.38
CA LEU A 80 -0.69 8.28 -1.48
C LEU A 80 0.44 8.94 -2.28
N ALA A 81 1.10 9.91 -1.66
CA ALA A 81 2.32 10.48 -2.21
C ALA A 81 3.44 9.43 -2.23
N ALA A 82 4.41 9.57 -3.12
CA ALA A 82 5.62 8.78 -3.02
C ALA A 82 6.39 9.16 -1.75
N GLY A 83 6.79 8.16 -0.97
CA GLY A 83 7.49 8.37 0.30
C GLY A 83 7.48 7.12 1.17
N ASP A 84 8.09 7.26 2.34
CA ASP A 84 8.17 6.21 3.35
C ASP A 84 6.94 6.24 4.25
N TYR A 85 6.37 5.06 4.49
CA TYR A 85 5.20 4.91 5.32
C TYR A 85 5.38 3.82 6.38
N VAL A 86 4.75 4.04 7.53
CA VAL A 86 4.42 3.00 8.52
C VAL A 86 2.92 2.77 8.45
N ILE A 87 2.48 1.50 8.47
CA ILE A 87 1.06 1.15 8.44
C ILE A 87 0.63 0.65 9.81
N VAL A 88 -0.39 1.28 10.36
CA VAL A 88 -0.95 0.96 11.67
C VAL A 88 -2.44 0.69 11.53
N ALA A 89 -2.97 -0.29 12.25
CA ALA A 89 -4.38 -0.56 12.38
C ALA A 89 -4.78 -0.45 13.85
N GLN A 90 -5.88 0.23 14.14
CA GLN A 90 -6.37 0.43 15.50
C GLN A 90 -7.86 0.15 15.56
N ASN A 91 -8.28 -0.66 16.51
CA ASN A 91 -9.67 -0.84 16.88
C ASN A 91 -9.87 -0.30 18.30
N GLU A 92 -10.30 0.96 18.40
CA GLU A 92 -10.46 1.65 19.69
C GLU A 92 -11.52 1.00 20.57
N ALA A 93 -12.64 0.57 19.98
CA ALA A 93 -13.74 -0.05 20.71
C ALA A 93 -13.33 -1.35 21.42
N GLN A 94 -12.32 -2.05 20.89
CA GLN A 94 -11.80 -3.29 21.44
C GLN A 94 -10.42 -3.14 22.10
N GLY A 95 -9.84 -1.94 22.10
CA GLY A 95 -8.49 -1.69 22.63
C GLY A 95 -7.39 -2.49 21.92
N LEU A 96 -7.51 -2.68 20.60
CA LEU A 96 -6.55 -3.47 19.81
C LEU A 96 -5.73 -2.59 18.88
N ILE A 97 -4.46 -2.96 18.68
CA ILE A 97 -3.52 -2.30 17.78
C ILE A 97 -2.75 -3.32 16.94
N GLY A 98 -2.39 -2.97 15.72
CA GLY A 98 -1.52 -3.78 14.87
C GLY A 98 -0.62 -2.88 14.03
N ILE A 99 0.61 -3.31 13.79
CA ILE A 99 1.57 -2.62 12.93
C ILE A 99 1.94 -3.57 11.80
N TYR A 100 2.15 -3.05 10.60
CA TYR A 100 2.75 -3.85 9.54
C TYR A 100 4.22 -4.13 9.84
N LEU A 101 4.54 -5.41 10.03
CA LEU A 101 5.87 -5.87 10.38
C LEU A 101 6.59 -6.49 9.18
N ASP A 102 7.91 -6.43 9.19
CA ASP A 102 8.76 -7.17 8.27
C ASP A 102 8.82 -8.68 8.65
N SER A 103 9.60 -9.46 7.90
CA SER A 103 9.77 -10.89 8.17
C SER A 103 10.51 -11.19 9.49
N GLN A 104 11.13 -10.19 10.11
CA GLN A 104 11.85 -10.29 11.37
C GLN A 104 10.97 -9.85 12.56
N GLY A 105 9.75 -9.37 12.30
CA GLY A 105 8.84 -8.88 13.33
C GLY A 105 9.07 -7.41 13.73
N ASN A 106 9.86 -6.65 12.98
CA ASN A 106 10.09 -5.23 13.24
C ASN A 106 9.11 -4.36 12.43
N PRO A 107 8.78 -3.13 12.90
CA PRO A 107 8.00 -2.19 12.10
C PRO A 107 8.62 -1.97 10.72
N ALA A 108 7.83 -2.21 9.67
CA ALA A 108 8.30 -2.09 8.30
C ALA A 108 8.07 -0.67 7.76
N ILE A 109 9.10 -0.11 7.13
CA ILE A 109 8.98 1.07 6.26
C ILE A 109 8.62 0.60 4.85
N VAL A 110 7.52 1.11 4.31
CA VAL A 110 6.99 0.68 3.00
C VAL A 110 6.68 1.88 2.10
N LYS A 111 6.85 1.70 0.79
CA LYS A 111 6.54 2.71 -0.24
C LYS A 111 5.36 2.26 -1.11
N PRO A 112 4.46 3.16 -1.53
CA PRO A 112 3.38 2.83 -2.47
C PRO A 112 3.91 2.68 -3.92
N PRO A 113 3.24 1.88 -4.79
CA PRO A 113 2.14 0.98 -4.46
C PRO A 113 2.62 -0.32 -3.79
N ARG A 114 1.87 -0.80 -2.80
CA ARG A 114 2.09 -2.11 -2.17
C ARG A 114 0.78 -2.82 -1.89
N SER A 115 0.65 -4.05 -2.36
CA SER A 115 -0.44 -4.96 -2.01
C SER A 115 0.05 -6.11 -1.13
N GLY A 116 -0.90 -6.86 -0.55
CA GLY A 116 -0.58 -8.00 0.29
C GLY A 116 -0.01 -7.63 1.67
N ILE A 117 -0.30 -6.41 2.15
CA ILE A 117 -0.01 -6.02 3.53
C ILE A 117 -0.90 -6.85 4.47
N ASN A 118 -0.30 -7.54 5.43
CA ASN A 118 -1.03 -8.33 6.41
C ASN A 118 -0.73 -7.78 7.80
N ILE A 119 -1.76 -7.33 8.51
CA ILE A 119 -1.64 -6.74 9.85
C ILE A 119 -2.41 -7.63 10.83
N GLN A 120 -1.77 -7.99 11.93
CA GLN A 120 -2.40 -8.69 13.04
C GLN A 120 -2.69 -7.66 14.14
N LEU A 121 -3.95 -7.57 14.55
CA LEU A 121 -4.31 -6.83 15.75
C LEU A 121 -3.94 -7.66 16.98
N VAL A 122 -3.38 -7.01 17.97
CA VAL A 122 -3.02 -7.56 19.26
C VAL A 122 -3.52 -6.63 20.36
N GLN A 123 -3.66 -7.17 21.56
CA GLN A 123 -3.86 -6.35 22.75
C GLN A 123 -2.48 -5.78 23.15
N PRO A 124 -2.34 -4.45 23.29
CA PRO A 124 -1.07 -3.81 23.66
C PRO A 124 -0.61 -4.18 25.07
#